data_AF-A0A428K4T5-F1
#
_entry.id   AF-A0A428K4T5-F1
#
_cell.length_a   1.000
_cell.length_b   1.000
_cell.length_c   1.000
_cell.angle_alpha   90.00
_cell.angle_beta   90.00
_cell.angle_gamma   90.00
#
_symmetry.space_group_name_H-M   'P 1'
#
loop_
_entity.id
_entity.type
_entity.pdbx_description
1 polymer ?
#
loop_
_entity_poly.entity_id
_entity_poly.type
_entity_poly.pdbx_seq_one_letter_code
_entity_poly.pdbx_strand_id
1 'polypeptide(L)' 'MNDLIQNILVFTTLGIALLFLIRKFIWKPKTTTSKNTCGDTDCGCH' A
#
# COMPACT_ATOMS: atom_id res chain seq x y z
N MET A 1 -22.88 26.60 1.85
CA MET A 1 -22.24 25.27 1.82
C MET A 1 -22.04 24.94 0.37
N ASN A 2 -20.79 24.86 -0.09
CA ASN A 2 -20.48 24.71 -1.51
C ASN A 2 -20.13 23.23 -1.75
N ASP A 3 -21.14 22.42 -2.05
CA ASP A 3 -21.03 20.96 -2.19
C ASP A 3 -19.93 20.53 -3.17
N LEU A 4 -19.62 21.37 -4.16
CA LEU A 4 -18.51 21.17 -5.09
C LEU A 4 -17.16 20.99 -4.38
N ILE A 5 -16.85 21.81 -3.37
CA ILE A 5 -15.56 21.76 -2.66
C ILE A 5 -15.47 20.51 -1.78
N GLN A 6 -16.57 20.14 -1.12
CA GLN A 6 -16.62 18.93 -0.29
C GLN A 6 -16.47 17.67 -1.14
N ASN A 7 -17.15 17.60 -2.30
CA ASN A 7 -17.01 16.48 -3.22
C ASN A 7 -15.57 16.31 -3.72
N ILE A 8 -14.90 17.41 -4.08
CA ILE A 8 -13.49 17.37 -4.52
C ILE A 8 -12.60 16.81 -3.41
N LEU A 9 -12.78 17.25 -2.17
CA LEU A 9 -11.98 16.76 -1.04
C LEU A 9 -12.23 15.27 -0.75
N VAL A 10 -13.49 14.84 -0.81
CA VAL A 10 -13.87 13.44 -0.57
C VAL A 10 -13.30 12.53 -1.67
N PHE A 11 -13.49 12.88 -2.94
CA PHE A 11 -12.99 12.06 -4.06
C PHE A 11 -11.47 12.02 -4.14
N THR A 12 -10.79 13.14 -3.85
CA THR A 12 -9.31 13.15 -3.82
C THR A 12 -8.76 12.32 -2.67
N THR A 13 -9.35 12.42 -1.48
CA THR A 13 -8.95 11.62 -0.31
C THR A 13 -9.19 10.12 -0.55
N LEU A 14 -10.35 9.75 -1.13
CA LEU A 14 -10.64 8.37 -1.54
C LEU A 14 -9.65 7.87 -2.59
N GLY A 15 -9.37 8.68 -3.62
CA GLY A 15 -8.43 8.33 -4.69
C GLY A 15 -7.03 8.07 -4.15
N ILE A 16 -6.53 8.92 -3.26
CA ILE A 16 -5.20 8.76 -2.62
C ILE A 16 -5.18 7.51 -1.74
N ALA A 17 -6.23 7.26 -0.95
CA ALA A 17 -6.32 6.08 -0.11
C ALA A 17 -6.29 4.77 -0.93
N LEU A 18 -7.05 4.72 -2.02
CA LEU A 18 -7.05 3.57 -2.93
C LEU A 18 -5.70 3.39 -3.62
N LEU A 19 -5.09 4.48 -4.11
CA LEU A 19 -3.74 4.45 -4.69
C LEU A 19 -2.70 3.94 -3.70
N PHE A 20 -2.75 4.41 -2.45
CA PHE A 20 -1.85 3.97 -1.39
C PHE A 20 -2.04 2.48 -1.07
N LEU A 21 -3.28 2.00 -0.96
CA LEU A 21 -3.58 0.60 -0.72
C LEU A 21 -3.11 -0.29 -1.88
N ILE A 22 -3.39 0.08 -3.13
CA ILE A 22 -2.92 -0.65 -4.32
C ILE A 22 -1.39 -0.67 -4.34
N ARG A 23 -0.73 0.48 -4.13
CA ARG A 23 0.73 0.56 -4.12
C ARG A 23 1.36 -0.25 -2.97
N LYS A 24 0.74 -0.26 -1.79
CA LYS A 24 1.30 -0.95 -0.62
C LYS A 24 1.10 -2.46 -0.66
N PHE A 25 -0.06 -2.91 -1.14
CA PHE A 25 -0.45 -4.32 -1.05
C PHE A 25 -0.38 -5.06 -2.39
N ILE A 26 -0.70 -4.41 -3.50
CA ILE A 26 -0.66 -5.04 -4.84
C ILE A 26 0.68 -4.79 -5.52
N TRP A 27 1.28 -3.61 -5.33
CA TRP A 27 2.59 -3.26 -5.88
C TRP A 27 3.74 -3.72 -4.98
N LYS A 28 3.73 -5.00 -4.59
CA LYS A 28 4.91 -5.71 -4.10
C LYS A 28 5.56 -6.38 -5.32
N PRO A 29 6.59 -5.82 -5.96
CA PRO A 29 7.38 -6.60 -6.90
C PRO A 29 8.00 -7.74 -6.10
N LYS A 30 7.52 -8.96 -6.34
CA LYS A 30 8.15 -10.19 -5.87
C LYS A 30 9.48 -10.34 -6.61
N THR A 31 10.49 -9.59 -6.18
CA THR A 31 11.87 -9.75 -6.66
C THR A 31 12.82 -9.86 -5.47
N THR A 32 12.49 -10.76 -4.57
CA THR A 32 13.52 -11.61 -3.96
C THR A 32 13.06 -13.04 -4.15
N THR A 33 13.16 -13.52 -5.39
CA THR A 33 13.55 -14.92 -5.56
C THR A 33 14.90 -15.03 -4.87
N SER A 34 14.83 -15.37 -3.59
CA SER A 34 15.93 -15.95 -2.84
C SER A 34 16.48 -17.05 -3.74
N LYS A 35 17.62 -16.73 -4.35
CA LYS A 35 18.64 -17.74 -4.57
C LYS A 35 18.93 -18.27 -3.18
N ASN A 36 18.44 -19.48 -2.93
CA ASN A 36 19.00 -20.44 -1.99
C ASN A 36 19.52 -19.83 -0.68
N THR A 37 18.70 -19.73 0.37
CA THR A 37 19.11 -20.08 1.75
C THR A 37 18.02 -19.73 2.75
N CYS A 38 17.68 -20.71 3.60
CA CYS A 38 17.26 -20.42 4.97
C CYS A 38 18.33 -19.55 5.62
N GLY A 39 17.98 -18.36 6.12
CA GLY A 39 18.90 -17.51 6.88
C GLY A 39 18.72 -16.03 6.58
N ASP A 40 17.75 -15.40 7.23
CA ASP A 40 18.07 -14.32 8.17
C ASP A 40 16.87 -14.12 9.10
N THR A 41 17.20 -14.02 10.37
CA THR A 41 16.35 -14.14 11.55
C THR A 41 15.42 -12.94 11.73
N ASP A 42 14.12 -13.10 11.48
CA ASP A 42 13.04 -12.50 12.29
C ASP A 42 11.67 -13.08 11.84
N CYS A 43 11.40 -14.33 12.22
CA CYS A 43 10.03 -14.83 12.21
C CYS A 43 9.33 -14.20 13.41
N GLY A 44 8.57 -13.13 13.16
CA GLY A 44 7.89 -12.27 14.14
C GLY A 44 7.05 -13.00 15.20
N CYS A 45 7.75 -13.53 16.20
CA CYS A 45 7.25 -14.00 17.48
C CYS A 45 7.97 -13.21 18.59
N HIS A 46 7.62 -11.93 18.73
CA HIS A 46 7.41 -11.20 20.00
C HIS A 46 6.79 -9.84 19.66
#